data_AF-A0A8T6G8M9-F1
#
_entry.id   AF-A0A8T6G8M9-F1
#
_cell.length_a   1.000
_cell.length_b   1.000
_cell.length_c   1.000
_cell.angle_alpha   90.00
_cell.angle_beta   90.00
_cell.angle_gamma   90.00
#
_symmetry.space_group_name_H-M   'P 1'
#
loop_
_entity.id
_entity.type
_entity.pdbx_description
1 polymer ?
#
loop_
_entity_poly.entity_id
_entity_poly.type
_entity_poly.pdbx_seq_one_letter_code
_entity_poly.pdbx_strand_id
1 'polypeptide(L)' 'MKSIRLVIVDDHELVRIGLRTVAEAEEYLAVVGDYGRGALDDYSRLTTWRG' A
#
# COMPACT_ATOMS: atom_id res chain seq x y z
N MET A 1 15.01 -12.76 -3.33
CA MET A 1 15.11 -11.74 -2.26
C MET A 1 13.77 -11.65 -1.55
N LYS A 2 13.70 -11.38 -0.24
CA LYS A 2 12.41 -11.21 0.46
C LYS A 2 12.01 -9.73 0.35
N SER A 3 10.85 -9.43 -0.22
CA SER A 3 10.36 -8.06 -0.39
C SER A 3 9.59 -7.58 0.84
N ILE A 4 9.71 -6.28 1.14
CA ILE A 4 8.92 -5.58 2.14
C ILE A 4 7.52 -5.35 1.54
N ARG A 5 6.49 -5.79 2.24
CA ARG A 5 5.10 -5.54 1.87
C ARG A 5 4.70 -4.12 2.27
N LEU A 6 4.30 -3.32 1.30
CA LEU A 6 3.93 -1.92 1.45
C LEU A 6 2.42 -1.74 1.19
N VAL A 7 1.74 -1.03 2.09
CA VAL A 7 0.39 -0.51 1.86
C VAL A 7 0.47 1.01 1.83
N ILE A 8 -0.18 1.62 0.83
CA ILE A 8 -0.21 3.08 0.67
C ILE A 8 -1.55 3.62 1.19
N VAL A 9 -1.50 4.63 2.05
CA VAL A 9 -2.67 5.21 2.73
C VAL A 9 -2.59 6.72 2.58
N ASP A 10 -3.43 7.28 1.71
CA ASP A 10 -3.48 8.72 1.51
C ASP A 10 -4.82 9.13 0.90
N ASP A 11 -5.43 10.22 1.37
CA ASP A 11 -6.71 10.68 0.84
C ASP A 11 -6.62 11.36 -0.53
N HIS A 12 -5.42 11.74 -0.97
CA HIS A 12 -5.15 12.31 -2.28
C HIS A 12 -4.68 11.25 -3.28
N GLU A 13 -5.45 11.10 -4.36
CA GLU A 13 -5.18 10.13 -5.42
C GLU A 13 -3.82 10.33 -6.09
N LEU A 14 -3.46 11.57 -6.41
CA LEU A 14 -2.16 11.90 -7.03
C LEU A 14 -0.98 11.48 -6.15
N VAL A 15 -1.10 11.60 -4.82
CA VAL A 15 -0.07 11.18 -3.89
C VAL A 15 0.07 9.66 -3.91
N ARG A 16 -1.04 8.91 -3.89
CA ARG A 16 -1.01 7.44 -3.96
C ARG A 16 -0.35 6.94 -5.24
N ILE A 17 -0.72 7.54 -6.39
CA ILE A 17 -0.15 7.18 -7.69
C ILE A 17 1.35 7.46 -7.71
N GLY A 18 1.79 8.62 -7.20
CA GLY A 18 3.21 8.97 -7.12
C GLY A 18 4.00 8.01 -6.22
N LEU A 19 3.48 7.71 -5.02
CA LEU A 19 4.11 6.77 -4.09
C LEU A 19 4.20 5.35 -4.66
N ARG A 20 3.15 4.88 -5.34
CA ARG A 20 3.13 3.59 -6.03
C ARG A 20 4.22 3.55 -7.11
N THR A 21 4.29 4.58 -7.94
CA THR A 21 5.26 4.68 -9.04
C THR A 21 6.69 4.61 -8.51
N VAL A 22 6.99 5.30 -7.41
CA VAL A 22 8.31 5.25 -6.77
C VAL A 22 8.57 3.87 -6.17
N ALA A 23 7.60 3.29 -5.47
CA ALA A 23 7.76 1.99 -4.82
C ALA A 23 7.94 0.84 -5.83
N GLU A 24 7.27 0.89 -6.98
CA GLU A 24 7.39 -0.12 -8.05
C GLU A 24 8.76 -0.09 -8.75
N ALA A 25 9.53 1.00 -8.61
CA ALA A 25 10.91 1.08 -9.10
C ALA A 25 11.92 0.35 -8.19
N GLU A 26 11.53 -0.02 -6.96
CA GLU A 26 12.41 -0.62 -5.96
C GLU A 26 12.17 -2.13 -5.84
N GLU A 27 13.15 -2.97 -6.23
CA GLU A 27 13.02 -4.44 -6.25
C GLU A 27 12.76 -5.08 -4.88
N TYR A 28 13.06 -4.36 -3.79
CA TYR A 28 12.81 -4.84 -2.42
C TYR A 28 11.43 -4.44 -1.89
N LEU A 29 10.63 -3.67 -2.62
CA LEU A 29 9.29 -3.26 -2.23
C LEU A 29 8.23 -4.03 -3.03
N ALA A 30 7.11 -4.35 -2.38
CA ALA A 30 5.94 -4.90 -3.01
C ALA A 30 4.69 -4.18 -2.50
N VAL A 31 4.06 -3.37 -3.35
CA VAL A 31 2.78 -2.70 -3.04
C VAL A 31 1.67 -3.76 -3.02
N VAL A 32 1.13 -4.03 -1.83
CA VAL A 32 0.08 -5.03 -1.63
C VAL A 32 -1.33 -4.42 -1.52
N GLY A 33 -1.43 -3.09 -1.60
CA GLY A 33 -2.69 -2.36 -1.64
C GLY A 33 -2.48 -0.84 -1.51
N ASP A 34 -3.47 -0.07 -1.97
CA ASP A 34 -3.56 1.36 -1.72
C ASP A 34 -5.01 1.77 -1.38
N TYR A 35 -5.17 2.76 -0.51
CA TYR A 35 -6.47 3.13 0.04
C TYR A 35 -6.58 4.65 0.20
N GLY A 36 -7.72 5.18 -0.24
CA GLY A 36 -8.10 6.59 -0.11
C GLY A 36 -9.25 6.82 0.87
N ARG A 37 -9.78 8.05 0.89
CA ARG A 37 -10.92 8.42 1.74
C ARG A 37 -12.12 7.51 1.43
N GLY A 38 -12.75 6.96 2.47
CA GLY A 38 -13.90 6.05 2.35
C GLY A 38 -13.55 4.58 2.09
N ALA A 39 -12.27 4.24 1.95
CA ALA A 39 -11.81 2.86 1.78
C ALA A 39 -11.46 2.15 3.11
N LEU A 40 -11.76 2.80 4.24
CA LEU A 40 -11.44 2.32 5.61
C LEU A 40 -12.19 1.05 6.03
N ASP A 41 -13.29 0.70 5.36
CA ASP A 41 -14.02 -0.54 5.64
C ASP A 41 -13.18 -1.80 5.37
N ASP A 42 -12.13 -1.67 4.55
CA ASP A 42 -11.24 -2.77 4.16
C ASP A 42 -9.92 -2.83 4.96
N TYR A 43 -9.62 -1.80 5.79
CA TYR A 43 -8.40 -1.77 6.62
C TYR A 43 -8.35 -2.89 7.65
N SER A 44 -9.51 -3.33 8.13
CA SER A 44 -9.64 -4.45 9.06
C SER A 44 -9.11 -5.77 8.48
N ARG A 45 -9.08 -5.94 7.15
CA ARG A 45 -8.52 -7.14 6.50
C ARG A 45 -7.00 -7.14 6.46
N LEU A 46 -6.37 -5.97 6.48
CA LEU A 46 -4.91 -5.81 6.40
C LEU A 46 -4.19 -5.95 7.74
N THR A 47 -4.88 -5.66 8.85
CA THR A 47 -4.33 -5.78 10.21
C THR A 47 -4.40 -7.21 10.75
N THR A 48 -5.12 -8.13 10.09
CA THR A 48 -5.00 -9.57 10.33
C THR A 48 -3.66 -10.08 9.81
N TRP A 49 -2.58 -9.80 10.55
CA TRP A 49 -1.32 -10.52 10.45
C TRP A 49 -1.58 -11.97 10.88
N ARG A 50 -1.60 -12.90 9.91
CA ARG A 50 -1.51 -14.34 10.18
C ARG A 50 -0.03 -14.69 10.10
N GLY A 51 0.54 -15.04 11.25
CA GLY A 51 1.96 -15.37 11.39
C GLY A 51 2.44 -16.48 10.47
#